data_AF-A0A0W0VX57-F1
#
_entry.id   AF-A0A0W0VX57-F1
#
_cell.length_a   1.000
_cell.length_b   1.000
_cell.length_c   1.000
_cell.angle_alpha   90.00
_cell.angle_beta   90.00
_cell.angle_gamma   90.00
#
_symmetry.space_group_name_H-M   'P 1'
#
loop_
_entity.id
_entity.type
_entity.pdbx_description
1 polymer ?
#
loop_
_entity_poly.entity_id
_entity_poly.type
_entity_poly.pdbx_seq_one_letter_code
_entity_poly.pdbx_strand_id
1 'polypeptide(L)'
;MFFFTRIHLPRFSSTDYEKLIQKKLLSDAMLEAENHKYNALLQLAEHAEKIANSIHQLQGILSSRNSVNLLHNRLHAAIVDAVCNPQFNPLPHANPVKNSLAKIKAELSHETGRKVWSGLFIFTNSIVVASSAFGVVLFGAAVGTGPLGIALLGLGLAILSALVLALAAYSIYVDSRNIADSPVKEIEKGIAFLESYPALLQGHSNLEAPSAELTAQL
;
A
#
# COMPACT_ATOMS: atom_id res chain seq x y z
N MET A 1 -5.23 -14.95 30.12
CA MET A 1 -6.08 -14.06 29.31
C MET A 1 -5.50 -14.04 27.90
N PHE A 2 -5.98 -14.91 27.01
CA PHE A 2 -5.44 -15.04 25.66
C PHE A 2 -6.11 -13.99 24.77
N PHE A 3 -5.48 -12.81 24.66
CA PHE A 3 -5.84 -11.86 23.61
C PHE A 3 -5.28 -12.39 22.28
N PHE A 4 -6.15 -12.90 21.42
CA PHE A 4 -5.81 -13.17 20.03
C PHE A 4 -5.81 -11.83 19.28
N THR A 5 -4.74 -11.04 19.44
CA THR A 5 -4.50 -9.87 18.58
C THR A 5 -3.58 -10.25 17.43
N ARG A 6 -3.93 -9.82 16.21
CA ARG A 6 -3.02 -9.84 15.07
C ARG A 6 -2.36 -8.47 14.97
N ILE A 7 -1.03 -8.47 15.09
CA ILE A 7 -0.21 -7.29 14.86
C ILE A 7 0.37 -7.38 13.45
N HIS A 8 0.09 -6.35 12.65
CA HIS A 8 0.69 -6.17 11.33
C HIS A 8 1.91 -5.27 11.46
N LEU A 9 2.96 -5.59 10.71
CA LEU A 9 4.16 -4.75 10.61
C LEU A 9 4.10 -3.91 9.33
N PRO A 10 4.43 -2.61 9.40
CA PRO A 10 4.57 -1.80 8.20
C PRO A 10 5.74 -2.29 7.36
N ARG A 11 5.70 -1.95 6.07
CA ARG A 11 6.83 -2.17 5.17
C ARG A 11 7.88 -1.10 5.47
N PHE A 12 9.08 -1.53 5.83
CA PHE A 12 10.19 -0.62 6.15
C PHE A 12 11.10 -0.31 4.95
N SER A 13 10.96 -1.05 3.85
CA SER A 13 11.84 -0.95 2.68
C SER A 13 11.06 -0.88 1.38
N SER A 14 11.47 0.03 0.51
CA SER A 14 10.99 0.10 -0.87
C SER A 14 11.38 -1.15 -1.66
N THR A 15 10.53 -1.54 -2.61
CA THR A 15 10.79 -2.61 -3.58
C THR A 15 11.83 -2.18 -4.62
N ASP A 16 12.38 -3.13 -5.35
CA ASP A 16 13.40 -2.85 -6.36
C ASP A 16 12.84 -2.01 -7.53
N TYR A 17 11.58 -2.23 -7.93
CA TYR A 17 10.94 -1.40 -8.95
C TYR A 17 10.65 0.04 -8.48
N GLU A 18 10.32 0.27 -7.21
CA GLU A 18 10.15 1.63 -6.69
C GLU A 18 11.47 2.40 -6.71
N LYS A 19 12.56 1.76 -6.27
CA LYS A 19 13.91 2.33 -6.35
C LYS A 19 14.29 2.62 -7.81
N LEU A 20 13.92 1.74 -8.73
CA LEU A 20 14.17 1.90 -10.16
C LEU A 20 13.40 3.09 -10.74
N ILE A 21 12.10 3.22 -10.42
CA ILE A 21 11.27 4.37 -10.83
C ILE A 21 11.85 5.67 -10.28
N GLN A 22 12.19 5.71 -8.99
CA GLN A 22 12.78 6.89 -8.36
C GLN A 22 14.10 7.27 -9.02
N LYS A 23 14.98 6.30 -9.29
CA LYS A 23 16.23 6.54 -10.02
C LYS A 23 15.97 7.11 -11.42
N LYS A 24 14.94 6.62 -12.12
CA LYS A 24 14.60 7.12 -13.46
C LYS A 24 14.00 8.53 -13.41
N LEU A 25 13.13 8.83 -12.44
CA LEU A 25 12.59 10.18 -12.21
C LEU A 25 13.69 11.22 -11.95
N LEU A 26 14.75 10.84 -11.25
CA LEU A 26 15.89 11.70 -10.94
C LEU A 26 16.96 11.76 -12.03
N SER A 27 16.79 11.05 -13.14
CA SER A 27 17.76 11.07 -14.24
C SER A 27 17.61 12.33 -15.09
N ASP A 28 18.74 12.91 -15.53
CA ASP A 28 18.75 14.11 -16.37
C ASP A 28 17.90 13.91 -17.64
N ALA A 29 18.00 12.73 -18.25
CA ALA A 29 17.20 12.36 -19.41
C ALA A 29 15.67 12.42 -19.18
N MET A 30 15.21 12.22 -17.93
CA MET A 30 13.80 12.28 -17.58
C MET A 30 13.38 13.68 -17.10
N LEU A 31 14.29 14.43 -16.48
CA LEU A 31 14.07 15.83 -16.09
C LEU A 31 14.00 16.75 -17.31
N GLU A 32 14.75 16.43 -18.36
CA GLU A 32 14.72 17.12 -19.65
C GLU A 32 13.65 16.56 -20.61
N ALA A 33 12.97 15.48 -20.24
CA ALA A 33 11.92 14.88 -21.06
C ALA A 33 10.66 15.75 -21.09
N GLU A 34 9.77 15.44 -22.03
CA GLU A 34 8.47 16.09 -22.14
C GLU A 34 7.63 15.89 -20.88
N ASN A 35 6.94 16.96 -20.43
CA ASN A 35 6.14 16.99 -19.20
C ASN A 35 5.17 15.81 -19.07
N HIS A 36 4.57 15.36 -20.18
CA HIS A 36 3.62 14.24 -20.16
C HIS A 36 4.30 12.90 -19.81
N LYS A 37 5.54 12.68 -20.26
CA LYS A 37 6.32 11.47 -19.94
C LYS A 37 6.72 11.48 -18.47
N TYR A 38 7.13 12.64 -17.97
CA TYR A 38 7.45 12.82 -16.55
C TYR A 38 6.24 12.57 -15.65
N ASN A 39 5.10 13.20 -15.97
CA ASN A 39 3.85 13.00 -15.23
C ASN A 39 3.35 11.55 -15.29
N ALA A 40 3.47 10.88 -16.43
CA ALA A 40 3.11 9.47 -16.55
C ALA A 40 3.99 8.60 -15.62
N LEU A 41 5.31 8.84 -15.59
CA LEU A 41 6.22 8.11 -14.70
C LEU A 41 5.96 8.42 -13.21
N LEU A 42 5.56 9.65 -12.89
CA LEU A 42 5.18 10.05 -11.53
C LEU A 42 3.90 9.34 -11.07
N GLN A 43 2.88 9.27 -11.94
CA GLN A 43 1.66 8.50 -11.67
C GLN A 43 1.95 7.00 -11.56
N LEU A 44 2.87 6.47 -12.39
CA LEU A 44 3.34 5.09 -12.26
C LEU A 44 3.99 4.84 -10.90
N ALA A 45 4.79 5.78 -10.39
CA ALA A 45 5.40 5.70 -9.07
C ALA A 45 4.34 5.60 -7.96
N GLU A 46 3.31 6.46 -8.01
CA GLU A 46 2.22 6.47 -7.03
C GLU A 46 1.42 5.14 -7.06
N HIS A 47 1.12 4.62 -8.25
CA HIS A 47 0.44 3.34 -8.40
C HIS A 47 1.32 2.17 -7.95
N ALA A 48 2.62 2.20 -8.26
CA ALA A 48 3.58 1.18 -7.85
C ALA A 48 3.69 1.11 -6.31
N GLU A 49 3.71 2.25 -5.62
CA GLU A 49 3.72 2.30 -4.16
C GLU A 49 2.45 1.72 -3.53
N LYS A 50 1.29 2.10 -4.06
CA LYS A 50 -0.01 1.56 -3.61
C LYS A 50 -0.10 0.05 -3.83
N ILE A 51 0.39 -0.43 -4.97
CA ILE A 51 0.49 -1.87 -5.27
C ILE A 51 1.40 -2.56 -4.25
N ALA A 52 2.59 -2.03 -4.00
CA ALA A 52 3.56 -2.63 -3.09
C ALA A 52 2.99 -2.77 -1.67
N ASN A 53 2.39 -1.70 -1.16
CA ASN A 53 1.75 -1.66 0.15
C ASN A 53 0.55 -2.62 0.22
N SER A 54 -0.28 -2.67 -0.82
CA SER A 54 -1.44 -3.56 -0.89
C SER A 54 -1.04 -5.05 -0.93
N ILE A 55 0.00 -5.40 -1.69
CA ILE A 55 0.57 -6.76 -1.71
C ILE A 55 1.08 -7.15 -0.31
N HIS A 56 1.86 -6.27 0.33
CA HIS A 56 2.39 -6.51 1.68
C HIS A 56 1.25 -6.75 2.69
N GLN A 57 0.19 -5.95 2.63
CA GLN A 57 -0.99 -6.14 3.47
C GLN A 57 -1.68 -7.48 3.18
N LEU A 58 -1.86 -7.85 1.91
CA LEU A 58 -2.46 -9.13 1.53
C LEU A 58 -1.64 -10.33 2.03
N GLN A 59 -0.29 -10.25 2.05
CA GLN A 59 0.57 -11.28 2.62
C GLN A 59 0.39 -11.46 4.14
N GLY A 60 -0.02 -10.40 4.85
CA GLY A 60 -0.36 -10.43 6.27
C GLY A 60 -1.79 -10.90 6.56
N ILE A 61 -2.69 -10.80 5.58
CA ILE A 61 -4.10 -11.17 5.71
C ILE A 61 -4.31 -12.63 5.34
N LEU A 62 -3.88 -13.01 4.12
CA LEU A 62 -4.12 -14.33 3.54
C LEU A 62 -3.26 -15.41 4.18
N SER A 63 -3.87 -16.58 4.37
CA SER A 63 -3.19 -17.77 4.87
C SER A 63 -2.20 -18.33 3.82
N SER A 64 -2.56 -18.24 2.53
CA SER A 64 -1.74 -18.69 1.40
C SER A 64 -0.89 -17.55 0.84
N ARG A 65 0.41 -17.57 1.11
CA ARG A 65 1.35 -16.57 0.56
C ARG A 65 1.70 -16.81 -0.91
N ASN A 66 1.47 -18.01 -1.43
CA ASN A 66 1.91 -18.40 -2.77
C ASN A 66 1.17 -17.64 -3.88
N SER A 67 -0.15 -17.44 -3.73
CA SER A 67 -0.97 -16.66 -4.67
C SER A 67 -0.54 -15.20 -4.69
N VAL A 68 -0.30 -14.62 -3.52
CA VAL A 68 0.16 -13.23 -3.36
C VAL A 68 1.56 -13.03 -3.94
N ASN A 69 2.50 -13.95 -3.69
CA ASN A 69 3.85 -13.91 -4.25
C ASN A 69 3.84 -14.04 -5.78
N LEU A 70 2.96 -14.89 -6.31
CA LEU A 70 2.80 -15.04 -7.75
C LEU A 70 2.25 -13.75 -8.40
N LEU A 71 1.26 -13.11 -7.78
CA LEU A 71 0.79 -11.79 -8.23
C LEU A 71 1.91 -10.75 -8.15
N HIS A 72 2.66 -10.72 -7.04
CA HIS A 72 3.77 -9.80 -6.84
C HIS A 72 4.81 -9.92 -7.94
N ASN A 73 5.25 -11.13 -8.26
CA ASN A 73 6.25 -11.37 -9.30
C ASN A 73 5.75 -10.94 -10.68
N ARG A 74 4.46 -11.15 -10.98
CA ARG A 74 3.86 -10.73 -12.26
C ARG A 74 3.75 -9.21 -12.37
N LEU A 75 3.33 -8.53 -11.31
CA LEU A 75 3.29 -7.07 -11.26
C LEU A 75 4.69 -6.46 -11.28
N HIS A 76 5.65 -7.07 -10.59
CA HIS A 76 7.05 -6.67 -10.63
C HIS A 76 7.57 -6.70 -12.08
N ALA A 77 7.36 -7.80 -12.80
CA ALA A 77 7.76 -7.90 -14.20
C ALA A 77 7.10 -6.84 -15.09
N ALA A 78 5.79 -6.63 -14.93
CA ALA A 78 5.04 -5.63 -15.70
C ALA A 78 5.53 -4.19 -15.45
N ILE A 79 5.75 -3.83 -14.18
CA ILE A 79 6.21 -2.48 -13.80
C ILE A 79 7.66 -2.27 -14.26
N VAL A 80 8.56 -3.25 -14.07
CA VAL A 80 9.94 -3.13 -14.54
C VAL A 80 9.99 -2.98 -16.06
N ASP A 81 9.19 -3.74 -16.81
CA ASP A 81 9.10 -3.60 -18.26
C ASP A 81 8.55 -2.21 -18.64
N ALA A 82 7.50 -1.71 -17.97
CA ALA A 82 6.97 -0.37 -18.19
C ALA A 82 8.00 0.74 -17.96
N VAL A 83 8.90 0.56 -17.00
CA VAL A 83 9.91 1.57 -16.68
C VAL A 83 11.14 1.44 -17.57
N CYS A 84 11.56 0.23 -17.94
CA CYS A 84 12.77 0.01 -18.73
C CYS A 84 12.53 0.14 -20.24
N ASN A 85 11.33 -0.17 -20.72
CA ASN A 85 11.02 -0.25 -22.15
C ASN A 85 10.26 1.00 -22.63
N PRO A 86 10.84 1.81 -23.54
CA PRO A 86 10.15 2.96 -24.13
C PRO A 86 8.91 2.60 -24.96
N GLN A 87 8.82 1.35 -25.43
CA GLN A 87 7.69 0.82 -26.20
C GLN A 87 6.94 -0.25 -25.39
N PHE A 88 6.69 0.04 -24.12
CA PHE A 88 5.98 -0.88 -23.24
C PHE A 88 4.65 -1.35 -23.86
N ASN A 89 4.46 -2.68 -23.89
CA ASN A 89 3.23 -3.31 -24.33
C ASN A 89 2.59 -4.05 -23.14
N PRO A 90 1.36 -3.69 -22.72
CA PRO A 90 0.71 -4.30 -21.57
C PRO A 90 0.14 -5.70 -21.87
N LEU A 91 -0.09 -6.05 -23.14
CA LEU A 91 -0.78 -7.29 -23.54
C LEU A 91 -0.15 -8.58 -22.99
N PRO A 92 1.18 -8.77 -23.01
CA PRO A 92 1.82 -9.98 -22.47
C PRO A 92 1.60 -10.15 -20.96
N HIS A 93 1.42 -9.04 -20.23
CA HIS A 93 1.32 -9.03 -18.78
C HIS A 93 -0.13 -8.99 -18.28
N ALA A 94 -1.05 -8.45 -19.08
CA ALA A 94 -2.45 -8.22 -18.69
C ALA A 94 -3.17 -9.49 -18.22
N ASN A 95 -3.15 -10.55 -19.03
CA ASN A 95 -3.85 -11.80 -18.71
C ASN A 95 -3.24 -12.53 -17.51
N PRO A 96 -1.90 -12.73 -17.42
CA PRO A 96 -1.29 -13.30 -16.23
C PRO A 96 -1.64 -12.51 -14.96
N VAL A 97 -1.54 -11.19 -14.99
CA VAL A 97 -1.79 -10.35 -13.81
C VAL A 97 -3.27 -10.40 -13.39
N LYS A 98 -4.21 -10.25 -14.34
CA LYS A 98 -5.66 -10.34 -14.08
C LYS A 98 -6.05 -11.72 -13.53
N ASN A 99 -5.50 -12.79 -14.09
CA ASN A 99 -5.79 -14.16 -13.62
C ASN A 99 -5.26 -14.39 -12.19
N SER A 100 -4.07 -13.89 -11.86
CA SER A 100 -3.55 -13.99 -10.49
C SER A 100 -4.36 -13.17 -9.50
N LEU A 101 -4.84 -11.98 -9.90
CA LEU A 101 -5.71 -11.17 -9.07
C LEU A 101 -7.07 -11.85 -8.85
N ALA A 102 -7.66 -12.43 -9.90
CA ALA A 102 -8.92 -13.18 -9.79
C ALA A 102 -8.80 -14.36 -8.82
N LYS A 103 -7.66 -15.07 -8.84
CA LYS A 103 -7.37 -16.12 -7.87
C LYS A 103 -7.34 -15.60 -6.42
N ILE A 104 -6.67 -14.47 -6.18
CA ILE A 104 -6.63 -13.84 -4.85
C ILE A 104 -8.03 -13.41 -4.38
N LYS A 105 -8.85 -12.85 -5.27
CA LYS A 105 -10.24 -12.51 -4.95
C LYS A 105 -11.06 -13.74 -4.56
N ALA A 106 -10.90 -14.83 -5.31
CA ALA A 106 -11.57 -16.08 -4.99
C ALA A 106 -11.13 -16.60 -3.60
N GLU A 107 -9.83 -16.62 -3.31
CA GLU A 107 -9.29 -16.98 -1.99
C GLU A 107 -9.85 -16.06 -0.88
N LEU A 108 -9.88 -14.74 -1.09
CA LEU A 108 -10.47 -13.78 -0.14
C LEU A 108 -11.96 -14.00 0.12
N SER A 109 -12.69 -14.46 -0.89
CA SER A 109 -14.13 -14.75 -0.78
C SER A 109 -14.41 -16.09 -0.08
N HIS A 110 -13.48 -17.04 -0.18
CA HIS A 110 -13.57 -18.34 0.47
C HIS A 110 -13.15 -18.33 1.95
N GLU A 111 -12.39 -17.32 2.40
CA GLU A 111 -12.09 -17.12 3.83
C GLU A 111 -13.32 -16.56 4.58
N THR A 112 -14.31 -17.42 4.79
CA THR A 112 -15.54 -17.13 5.55
C THR A 112 -15.20 -16.59 6.94
N GLY A 113 -15.75 -15.43 7.28
CA GLY A 113 -15.51 -14.79 8.58
C GLY A 113 -14.26 -13.90 8.63
N ARG A 114 -13.47 -13.76 7.55
CA ARG A 114 -12.31 -12.84 7.49
C ARG A 114 -12.64 -11.43 8.00
N LYS A 115 -13.75 -10.86 7.52
CA LYS A 115 -14.19 -9.50 7.92
C LYS A 115 -14.60 -9.44 9.39
N VAL A 116 -15.23 -10.50 9.91
CA VAL A 116 -15.63 -10.61 11.33
C VAL A 116 -14.39 -10.70 12.22
N TRP A 117 -13.43 -11.55 11.87
CA TRP A 117 -12.14 -11.64 12.57
C TRP A 117 -11.36 -10.32 12.50
N SER A 118 -11.36 -9.64 11.36
CA SER A 118 -10.74 -8.31 11.23
C SER A 118 -11.40 -7.28 12.15
N GLY A 119 -12.74 -7.31 12.28
CA GLY A 119 -13.44 -6.46 13.25
C GLY A 119 -13.04 -6.76 14.70
N LEU A 120 -12.88 -8.04 15.06
CA LEU A 120 -12.40 -8.44 16.38
C LEU A 120 -10.94 -7.99 16.63
N PHE A 121 -10.07 -8.06 15.61
CA PHE A 121 -8.70 -7.55 15.70
C PHE A 121 -8.66 -6.02 15.83
N ILE A 122 -9.53 -5.28 15.14
CA ILE A 122 -9.66 -3.83 15.34
C ILE A 122 -10.05 -3.52 16.79
N PHE A 123 -11.03 -4.24 17.34
CA PHE A 123 -11.46 -4.04 18.72
C PHE A 123 -10.33 -4.32 19.72
N THR A 124 -9.65 -5.47 19.60
CA THR A 124 -8.54 -5.82 20.51
C THR A 124 -7.35 -4.88 20.35
N ASN A 125 -6.98 -4.49 19.13
CA ASN A 125 -5.92 -3.51 18.91
C ASN A 125 -6.31 -2.11 19.41
N SER A 126 -7.59 -1.75 19.45
CA SER A 126 -8.04 -0.48 20.04
C SER A 126 -7.80 -0.43 21.55
N ILE A 127 -7.96 -1.57 22.25
CA ILE A 127 -7.60 -1.70 23.67
C ILE A 127 -6.09 -1.56 23.86
N VAL A 128 -5.29 -2.17 22.97
CA VAL A 128 -3.82 -2.06 23.00
C VAL A 128 -3.39 -0.60 22.75
N VAL A 129 -4.01 0.09 21.79
CA VAL A 129 -3.78 1.51 21.51
C VAL A 129 -4.07 2.35 22.74
N ALA A 130 -5.23 2.20 23.37
CA ALA A 130 -5.58 2.95 24.58
C ALA A 130 -4.57 2.69 25.70
N SER A 131 -4.26 1.43 25.98
CA SER A 131 -3.31 1.03 27.03
C SER A 131 -1.90 1.58 26.78
N SER A 132 -1.45 1.54 25.52
CA SER A 132 -0.13 2.02 25.13
C SER A 132 -0.05 3.55 25.18
N ALA A 133 -1.11 4.25 24.80
CA ALA A 133 -1.21 5.70 24.95
C ALA A 133 -1.13 6.13 26.42
N PHE A 134 -1.84 5.42 27.31
CA PHE A 134 -1.69 5.63 28.75
C PHE A 134 -0.26 5.37 29.22
N GLY A 135 0.39 4.31 28.73
CA GLY A 135 1.80 4.01 29.02
C GLY A 135 2.74 5.15 28.62
N VAL A 136 2.59 5.71 27.41
CA VAL A 136 3.39 6.85 26.94
C VAL A 136 3.24 8.05 27.88
N VAL A 137 2.02 8.38 28.29
CA VAL A 137 1.76 9.51 29.20
C VAL A 137 2.34 9.26 30.59
N LEU A 138 2.07 8.10 31.19
CA LEU A 138 2.50 7.78 32.55
C LEU A 138 4.02 7.65 32.66
N PHE A 139 4.65 6.93 31.74
CA PHE A 139 6.10 6.78 31.75
C PHE A 139 6.82 8.06 31.32
N GLY A 140 6.23 8.85 30.41
CA GLY A 140 6.72 10.18 30.07
C GLY A 140 6.71 11.14 31.26
N ALA A 141 5.65 11.12 32.08
CA ALA A 141 5.58 11.91 33.31
C ALA A 141 6.65 11.48 34.33
N ALA A 142 6.98 10.19 34.41
CA ALA A 142 8.03 9.67 35.28
C ALA A 142 9.43 10.16 34.88
N VAL A 143 9.68 10.44 33.60
CA VAL A 143 10.93 11.06 33.13
C VAL A 143 11.11 12.46 33.71
N GLY A 144 10.03 13.26 33.76
CA GLY A 144 10.09 14.65 34.21
C GLY A 144 10.09 14.84 35.74
N THR A 145 9.69 13.81 36.50
CA THR A 145 9.46 13.93 37.95
C THR A 145 10.28 12.97 38.80
N GLY A 146 10.92 11.98 38.19
CA GLY A 146 11.64 10.91 38.89
C GLY A 146 13.14 11.16 39.09
N PRO A 147 13.77 10.49 40.08
CA PRO A 147 15.23 10.38 40.17
C PRO A 147 15.83 9.78 38.89
N LEU A 148 17.09 10.11 38.56
CA LEU A 148 17.72 9.77 37.27
C LEU A 148 17.55 8.30 36.84
N GLY A 149 17.70 7.34 37.75
CA GLY A 149 17.51 5.91 37.44
C GLY A 149 16.07 5.54 37.07
N ILE A 150 15.09 6.15 37.73
CA ILE A 150 13.66 5.97 37.43
C ILE A 150 13.31 6.72 36.14
N ALA A 151 13.91 7.89 35.90
CA ALA A 151 13.72 8.64 34.67
C ALA A 151 14.24 7.88 33.43
N LEU A 152 15.41 7.24 33.51
CA LEU A 152 15.93 6.40 32.42
C LEU A 152 15.05 5.17 32.16
N LEU A 153 14.56 4.53 33.22
CA LEU A 153 13.64 3.41 33.11
C LEU A 153 12.29 3.85 32.50
N GLY A 154 11.77 5.00 32.94
CA GLY A 154 10.57 5.63 32.38
C GLY A 154 10.73 5.97 30.90
N LEU A 155 11.89 6.49 30.48
CA LEU A 155 12.17 6.77 29.07
C LEU A 155 12.13 5.49 28.23
N GLY A 156 12.77 4.41 28.70
CA GLY A 156 12.74 3.12 28.02
C GLY A 156 11.32 2.56 27.86
N LEU A 157 10.51 2.63 28.92
CA LEU A 157 9.12 2.18 28.89
C LEU A 157 8.21 3.09 28.05
N ALA A 158 8.46 4.39 28.01
CA ALA A 158 7.75 5.32 27.14
C ALA A 158 8.02 5.03 25.67
N ILE A 159 9.27 4.76 25.28
CA ILE A 159 9.65 4.36 23.92
C ILE A 159 8.98 3.04 23.55
N LEU A 160 9.03 2.04 24.44
CA LEU A 160 8.38 0.75 24.21
C LEU A 160 6.86 0.92 24.03
N SER A 161 6.22 1.73 24.87
CA SER A 161 4.79 2.03 24.77
C SER A 161 4.45 2.75 23.46
N ALA A 162 5.28 3.69 23.01
CA ALA A 162 5.11 4.37 21.73
C ALA A 162 5.24 3.42 20.54
N LEU A 163 6.15 2.44 20.61
CA LEU A 163 6.32 1.43 19.58
C LEU A 163 5.09 0.49 19.50
N VAL A 164 4.61 0.02 20.65
CA VAL A 164 3.39 -0.82 20.71
C VAL A 164 2.18 -0.03 20.21
N LEU A 165 2.07 1.25 20.57
CA LEU A 165 1.02 2.15 20.09
C LEU A 165 1.04 2.26 18.56
N ALA A 166 2.21 2.52 17.97
CA ALA A 166 2.35 2.66 16.52
C ALA A 166 1.99 1.36 15.78
N LEU A 167 2.44 0.21 16.28
CA LEU A 167 2.13 -1.09 15.68
C LEU A 167 0.66 -1.45 15.79
N ALA A 168 0.03 -1.20 16.94
CA ALA A 168 -1.40 -1.46 17.15
C ALA A 168 -2.26 -0.54 16.27
N ALA A 169 -1.91 0.75 16.17
CA ALA A 169 -2.60 1.70 15.29
C ALA A 169 -2.47 1.30 13.81
N TYR A 170 -1.26 0.89 13.38
CA TYR A 170 -1.06 0.38 12.03
C TYR A 170 -1.87 -0.90 11.77
N SER A 171 -1.99 -1.78 12.77
CA SER A 171 -2.80 -3.00 12.65
C SER A 171 -4.28 -2.70 12.47
N ILE A 172 -4.84 -1.74 13.22
CA ILE A 172 -6.21 -1.24 13.04
C ILE A 172 -6.41 -0.70 11.61
N TYR A 173 -5.44 0.05 11.10
CA TYR A 173 -5.47 0.58 9.75
C TYR A 173 -5.53 -0.52 8.68
N VAL A 174 -4.67 -1.54 8.78
CA VAL A 174 -4.65 -2.67 7.84
C VAL A 174 -5.96 -3.46 7.89
N ASP A 175 -6.47 -3.78 9.08
CA ASP A 175 -7.70 -4.55 9.24
C ASP A 175 -8.93 -3.76 8.76
N SER A 176 -8.94 -2.44 8.94
CA SER A 176 -9.99 -1.55 8.42
C SER A 176 -10.00 -1.53 6.89
N ARG A 177 -8.81 -1.46 6.28
CA ARG A 177 -8.65 -1.56 4.81
C ARG A 177 -9.07 -2.94 4.29
N ASN A 178 -8.81 -3.99 5.05
CA ASN A 178 -9.21 -5.35 4.72
C ASN A 178 -10.75 -5.50 4.67
N ILE A 179 -11.47 -4.89 5.63
CA ILE A 179 -12.94 -4.91 5.65
C ILE A 179 -13.54 -4.19 4.42
N ALA A 180 -12.91 -3.09 4.00
CA ALA A 180 -13.32 -2.29 2.84
C ALA A 180 -12.87 -2.87 1.47
N ASP A 181 -12.10 -3.98 1.50
CA ASP A 181 -11.45 -4.59 0.34
C ASP A 181 -10.57 -3.59 -0.46
N SER A 182 -10.03 -2.57 0.22
CA SER A 182 -9.22 -1.51 -0.40
C SER A 182 -7.95 -2.01 -1.08
N PRO A 183 -7.17 -2.95 -0.51
CA PRO A 183 -5.93 -3.44 -1.13
C PRO A 183 -6.17 -4.06 -2.51
N VAL A 184 -7.28 -4.79 -2.67
CA VAL A 184 -7.66 -5.41 -3.95
C VAL A 184 -8.02 -4.32 -4.98
N LYS A 185 -8.82 -3.33 -4.57
CA LYS A 185 -9.21 -2.19 -5.43
C LYS A 185 -8.03 -1.34 -5.87
N GLU A 186 -7.03 -1.16 -5.01
CA GLU A 186 -5.81 -0.43 -5.35
C GLU A 186 -4.96 -1.16 -6.38
N ILE A 187 -4.86 -2.49 -6.26
CA ILE A 187 -4.19 -3.33 -7.25
C ILE A 187 -4.95 -3.29 -8.58
N GLU A 188 -6.28 -3.37 -8.58
CA GLU A 188 -7.09 -3.21 -9.80
C GLU A 188 -6.84 -1.89 -10.51
N LYS A 189 -6.85 -0.78 -9.76
CA LYS A 189 -6.55 0.55 -10.30
C LYS A 189 -5.16 0.63 -10.89
N GLY A 190 -4.17 0.04 -10.21
CA GLY A 190 -2.80 -0.01 -10.71
C GLY A 190 -2.65 -0.86 -11.98
N ILE A 191 -3.37 -1.98 -12.09
CA ILE A 191 -3.42 -2.79 -13.32
C ILE A 191 -4.07 -2.01 -14.46
N ALA A 192 -5.22 -1.38 -14.20
CA ALA A 192 -5.90 -0.56 -15.20
C ALA A 192 -5.01 0.60 -15.68
N PHE A 193 -4.24 1.20 -14.77
CA PHE A 193 -3.26 2.22 -15.11
C PHE A 193 -2.12 1.68 -16.00
N LEU A 194 -1.60 0.48 -15.71
CA LEU A 194 -0.59 -0.15 -16.57
C LEU A 194 -1.12 -0.39 -18.00
N GLU A 195 -2.41 -0.66 -18.16
CA GLU A 195 -3.03 -0.83 -19.48
C GLU A 195 -3.14 0.49 -20.26
N SER A 196 -3.36 1.61 -19.58
CA SER A 196 -3.42 2.95 -20.21
C SER A 196 -2.06 3.66 -20.30
N TYR A 197 -1.04 3.17 -19.59
CA TYR A 197 0.30 3.77 -19.53
C TYR A 197 0.95 4.05 -20.90
N PRO A 198 0.89 3.14 -21.91
CA PRO A 198 1.47 3.42 -23.22
C PRO A 198 0.85 4.64 -23.92
N ALA A 199 -0.46 4.87 -23.75
CA ALA A 199 -1.14 6.01 -24.33
C ALA A 199 -0.68 7.34 -23.70
N LEU A 200 -0.41 7.32 -22.39
CA LEU A 200 0.14 8.47 -21.66
C LEU A 200 1.56 8.82 -22.11
N LEU A 201 2.37 7.81 -22.45
CA LEU A 201 3.72 8.02 -23.00
C LEU A 201 3.73 8.62 -24.41
N GLN A 202 2.64 8.45 -25.16
CA GLN A 202 2.47 8.99 -26.52
C GLN A 202 1.79 10.37 -26.53
N GLY A 203 1.60 11.00 -25.36
CA GLY A 203 0.95 12.30 -25.25
C GLY A 203 -0.53 12.31 -25.62
N HIS A 204 -1.18 11.15 -25.73
CA HIS A 204 -2.62 11.06 -25.96
C HIS A 204 -3.35 11.31 -24.64
N SER A 205 -3.41 12.58 -24.25
CA SER A 205 -4.27 13.03 -23.16
C SER A 205 -5.73 12.89 -23.58
N ASN A 206 -6.36 11.75 -23.29
CA ASN A 206 -7.82 11.64 -23.19
C ASN A 206 -8.33 12.38 -21.94
N LEU A 207 -7.95 13.65 -21.82
CA LEU A 207 -8.54 14.65 -20.95
C LEU A 207 -9.09 15.76 -21.85
N GLU A 208 -9.80 15.39 -22.92
CA GLU A 208 -10.87 16.25 -23.40
C GLU A 208 -11.99 16.17 -22.36
N ALA A 209 -12.08 17.24 -21.56
CA ALA A 209 -13.31 17.57 -20.86
C ALA A 209 -14.48 17.50 -21.86
N PRO A 210 -15.67 17.00 -21.46
CA PRO A 210 -16.82 17.06 -22.34
C PRO A 210 -17.06 18.54 -22.67
N SER A 211 -16.81 18.90 -23.93
CA SER A 211 -17.13 20.20 -24.49
C SER A 211 -18.60 20.48 -24.21
N ALA A 212 -18.85 21.53 -23.44
CA ALA A 212 -20.15 22.12 -23.21
C ALA A 212 -20.66 22.82 -24.48
N GLU A 213 -20.78 22.07 -25.58
CA GLU A 213 -21.38 22.52 -26.84
C GLU A 213 -22.37 21.45 -27.32
N LEU A 214 -23.45 21.30 -26.55
CA LEU A 214 -24.71 20.79 -27.10
C LEU A 214 -25.89 21.48 -26.41
N THR A 215 -25.83 22.81 -26.37
CA THR A 215 -26.98 23.69 -26.13
C THR A 215 -27.03 24.76 -27.22
N ALA A 216 -27.22 24.33 -28.46
CA ALA A 216 -27.84 25.14 -29.52
C ALA A 216 -27.97 24.29 -30.79
N GLN A 217 -29.08 23.53 -30.89
CA GLN A 217 -29.82 23.19 -32.13
C GLN A 217 -30.67 21.94 -31.89
N LEU A 218 -31.84 22.14 -31.28
CA LEU A 218 -33.18 21.62 -31.64
C LEU A 218 -34.14 21.84 -30.48
#